data_AF-A0A7W3PCX3-F1
#
_entry.id   AF-A0A7W3PCX3-F1
#
_cell.length_a   1.000
_cell.length_b   1.000
_cell.length_c   1.000
_cell.angle_alpha   90.00
_cell.angle_beta   90.00
_cell.angle_gamma   90.00
#
_symmetry.space_group_name_H-M   'P 1'
#
loop_
_entity.id
_entity.type
_entity.pdbx_description
1 polymer ?
#
loop_
_entity_poly.entity_id
_entity_poly.type
_entity_poly.pdbx_seq_one_letter_code
_entity_poly.pdbx_strand_id
1 'polypeptide(L)'
;MSSAARVSLGYLSEVERGQKEASSELLGSICEALDVPLSLVLREVSDRVAVAEGFQIPDTIPADFVAGLLARGGDRTAARREVDPSDLAPVG
;
A
#
# COMPACT_ATOMS: atom_id res chain seq x y z
N MET A 1 32.50 -13.83 -15.73
CA MET A 1 32.92 -14.13 -14.33
C MET A 1 33.22 -12.85 -13.56
N SER A 2 32.18 -12.12 -13.10
CA SER A 2 32.37 -10.95 -12.20
C SER A 2 31.07 -10.44 -11.54
N SER A 3 29.97 -11.22 -11.50
CA SER A 3 28.75 -10.79 -10.76
C SER A 3 28.76 -11.23 -9.30
N ALA A 4 29.47 -12.30 -8.94
CA ALA A 4 29.55 -12.83 -7.58
C ALA A 4 30.49 -12.04 -6.64
N ALA A 5 31.30 -11.10 -7.17
CA ALA A 5 32.36 -10.42 -6.43
C ALA A 5 32.02 -8.97 -6.03
N ARG A 6 30.83 -8.45 -6.37
CA ARG A 6 30.41 -7.09 -5.96
C ARG A 6 29.79 -7.02 -4.56
N VAL A 7 29.63 -8.15 -3.89
CA VAL A 7 29.10 -8.20 -2.52
C VAL A 7 30.16 -8.84 -1.64
N SER A 8 30.89 -8.03 -0.90
CA SER A 8 31.98 -8.48 -0.04
C SER A 8 31.44 -9.12 1.25
N LEU A 9 32.17 -10.10 1.80
CA LEU A 9 31.86 -10.76 3.09
C LEU A 9 31.67 -9.76 4.25
N GLY A 10 32.31 -8.58 4.17
CA GLY A 10 32.09 -7.48 5.12
C GLY A 10 30.71 -6.85 5.03
N TYR A 11 30.14 -6.71 3.82
CA TYR A 11 28.78 -6.21 3.61
C TYR A 11 27.73 -7.22 4.11
N LEU A 12 27.99 -8.52 3.92
CA LEU A 12 27.17 -9.60 4.49
C LEU A 12 27.20 -9.62 6.03
N SER A 13 28.36 -9.36 6.63
CA SER A 13 28.54 -9.33 8.09
C SER A 13 27.86 -8.12 8.77
N GLU A 14 27.75 -6.98 8.10
CA GLU A 14 27.02 -5.80 8.60
C GLU A 14 25.49 -5.98 8.53
N VAL A 15 25.01 -6.75 7.55
CA VAL A 15 23.59 -7.13 7.41
C VAL A 15 23.18 -8.15 8.49
N GLU A 16 23.98 -9.18 8.74
CA GLU A 16 23.71 -10.21 9.79
C GLU A 16 23.70 -9.64 11.22
N ARG A 17 24.33 -8.48 11.42
CA ARG A 17 24.42 -7.77 12.71
C ARG A 17 23.41 -6.63 12.85
N GLY A 18 22.52 -6.42 11.87
CA GLY A 18 21.44 -5.43 11.91
C GLY A 18 21.89 -3.97 11.82
N GLN A 19 23.09 -3.69 11.27
CA GLN A 19 23.65 -2.34 11.23
C GLN A 19 23.48 -1.58 9.90
N LYS A 20 23.05 -2.23 8.81
CA LYS A 20 22.79 -1.57 7.51
C LYS A 20 21.51 -2.04 6.80
N GLU A 21 20.73 -1.08 6.30
CA GLU A 21 19.62 -1.28 5.35
C GLU A 21 20.13 -1.34 3.90
N ALA A 22 20.95 -2.34 3.61
CA ALA A 22 21.56 -2.62 2.30
C ALA A 22 20.59 -3.08 1.20
N SER A 23 19.37 -3.48 1.58
CA SER A 23 18.48 -4.28 0.73
C SER A 23 17.63 -3.43 -0.20
N SER A 24 17.14 -2.26 0.26
CA SER A 24 16.11 -1.49 -0.46
C SER A 24 16.63 -0.76 -1.70
N GLU A 25 17.81 -0.13 -1.63
CA GLU A 25 18.45 0.50 -2.80
C GLU A 25 18.89 -0.54 -3.84
N LEU A 26 19.38 -1.69 -3.37
CA LEU A 26 19.84 -2.78 -4.23
C LEU A 26 18.65 -3.45 -4.92
N LEU A 27 17.56 -3.73 -4.19
CA LEU A 27 16.27 -4.17 -4.76
C LEU A 27 15.73 -3.16 -5.76
N GLY A 28 15.78 -1.87 -5.45
CA GLY A 28 15.41 -0.79 -6.37
C GLY A 28 16.20 -0.86 -7.67
N SER A 29 17.53 -0.94 -7.60
CA SER A 29 18.39 -1.01 -8.79
C SER A 29 18.17 -2.27 -9.64
N ILE A 30 17.85 -3.41 -9.02
CA ILE A 30 17.48 -4.63 -9.74
C ILE A 30 16.13 -4.45 -10.44
N CYS A 31 15.14 -3.88 -9.74
CA CYS A 31 13.81 -3.60 -10.29
C CYS A 31 13.89 -2.63 -11.49
N GLU A 32 14.68 -1.57 -11.38
CA GLU A 32 14.96 -0.63 -12.47
C GLU A 32 15.65 -1.32 -13.66
N ALA A 33 16.64 -2.19 -13.41
CA ALA A 33 17.34 -2.93 -14.47
C ALA A 33 16.44 -3.94 -15.20
N LEU A 34 15.40 -4.44 -14.54
CA LEU A 34 14.43 -5.39 -15.09
C LEU A 34 13.16 -4.72 -15.63
N ASP A 35 13.04 -3.38 -15.52
CA ASP A 35 11.85 -2.60 -15.86
C ASP A 35 10.57 -3.12 -15.16
N VAL A 36 10.70 -3.47 -13.87
CA VAL A 36 9.58 -3.95 -13.04
C VAL A 36 9.38 -3.00 -11.85
N PRO A 37 8.15 -2.55 -11.58
CA PRO A 37 7.87 -1.78 -10.37
C PRO A 37 8.20 -2.55 -9.09
N LEU A 38 8.97 -1.93 -8.19
CA LEU A 38 9.33 -2.51 -6.88
C LEU A 38 8.10 -2.94 -6.06
N SER A 39 7.00 -2.19 -6.17
CA SER A 39 5.73 -2.51 -5.49
C SER A 39 5.15 -3.86 -5.90
N LEU A 40 5.29 -4.27 -7.16
CA LEU A 40 4.81 -5.57 -7.63
C LEU A 40 5.68 -6.70 -7.08
N VAL A 41 7.00 -6.51 -7.06
CA VAL A 41 7.94 -7.49 -6.51
C VAL A 41 7.68 -7.69 -5.02
N LEU A 42 7.55 -6.60 -4.26
CA LEU A 42 7.26 -6.67 -2.83
C LEU A 42 5.89 -7.32 -2.56
N ARG A 43 4.87 -7.02 -3.36
CA ARG A 43 3.55 -7.66 -3.25
C ARG A 43 3.63 -9.17 -3.43
N GLU A 44 4.27 -9.63 -4.50
CA GLU A 44 4.42 -11.06 -4.80
C GLU A 44 5.21 -11.78 -3.69
N VAL A 45 6.27 -11.16 -3.17
CA VAL A 45 7.02 -11.71 -2.04
C VAL A 45 6.16 -11.76 -0.78
N SER A 46 5.43 -10.70 -0.46
CA SER A 46 4.49 -10.66 0.67
C SER A 46 3.43 -11.74 0.57
N ASP A 47 2.84 -11.95 -0.61
CA ASP A 47 1.82 -12.97 -0.83
C ASP A 47 2.38 -14.38 -0.57
N ARG A 48 3.60 -14.67 -1.05
CA ARG A 48 4.28 -15.95 -0.79
C ARG A 48 4.66 -16.16 0.67
N VAL A 49 5.13 -15.12 1.35
CA VAL A 49 5.47 -15.16 2.77
C VAL A 49 4.20 -15.40 3.60
N ALA A 50 3.11 -14.68 3.30
CA ALA A 50 1.83 -14.85 3.98
C ALA A 50 1.32 -16.29 3.86
N VAL A 51 1.40 -16.91 2.67
CA VAL A 51 1.07 -18.33 2.49
C VAL A 51 1.95 -19.24 3.34
N ALA A 52 3.27 -18.99 3.37
CA ALA A 52 4.21 -19.79 4.15
C ALA A 52 3.99 -19.67 5.67
N GLU A 53 3.57 -18.49 6.14
CA GLU A 53 3.22 -18.21 7.53
C GLU A 53 1.82 -18.72 7.91
N GLY A 54 1.05 -19.23 6.94
CA GLY A 54 -0.36 -19.58 7.14
C GLY A 54 -1.25 -18.36 7.39
N PHE A 55 -0.75 -17.17 7.08
CA PHE A 55 -1.48 -15.92 7.20
C PHE A 55 -2.29 -15.67 5.93
N GLN A 56 -3.60 -15.92 6.00
CA GLN A 56 -4.50 -15.59 4.88
C GLN A 56 -5.03 -14.17 5.04
N ILE A 57 -4.65 -13.29 4.12
CA ILE A 57 -5.28 -11.98 3.99
C ILE A 57 -6.65 -12.22 3.34
N PRO A 58 -7.78 -11.87 3.99
CA PRO A 58 -9.08 -12.05 3.38
C PRO A 58 -9.25 -11.08 2.20
N ASP A 59 -9.56 -11.60 1.01
CA ASP A 59 -9.89 -10.79 -0.19
C ASP A 59 -11.28 -10.11 -0.11
N THR A 60 -11.86 -10.04 1.09
CA THR A 60 -13.20 -9.51 1.32
C THR A 60 -13.17 -8.40 2.35
N ILE A 61 -13.95 -7.35 2.09
CA ILE A 61 -14.15 -6.28 3.06
C ILE A 61 -15.21 -6.74 4.08
N PRO A 62 -14.95 -6.61 5.39
CA PRO A 62 -15.96 -6.92 6.40
C PRO A 62 -17.26 -6.16 6.16
N ALA A 63 -18.40 -6.83 6.35
CA ALA A 63 -19.73 -6.27 6.08
C ALA A 63 -19.97 -4.95 6.84
N ASP A 64 -19.46 -4.85 8.07
CA ASP A 64 -19.59 -3.65 8.91
C ASP A 64 -18.86 -2.44 8.32
N PHE A 65 -17.73 -2.67 7.65
CA PHE A 65 -16.99 -1.62 6.95
C PHE A 65 -17.79 -1.07 5.75
N VAL A 66 -18.43 -1.96 5.00
CA VAL A 66 -19.31 -1.59 3.87
C VAL A 66 -20.53 -0.83 4.38
N ALA A 67 -21.17 -1.30 5.44
CA ALA A 67 -22.30 -0.64 6.07
C ALA A 67 -21.95 0.79 6.55
N GLY A 68 -20.78 0.96 7.18
CA GLY A 68 -20.28 2.26 7.61
C GLY A 68 -20.00 3.23 6.45
N LEU A 69 -19.45 2.73 5.33
CA LEU A 69 -19.21 3.54 4.14
C LEU A 69 -20.53 4.02 3.51
N LEU A 70 -21.51 3.13 3.40
CA LEU A 70 -22.84 3.45 2.87
C LEU A 70 -23.59 4.42 3.77
N ALA A 71 -23.50 4.27 5.10
CA ALA A 71 -24.08 5.21 6.06
C ALA A 71 -23.49 6.62 5.92
N ARG A 72 -22.17 6.74 5.73
CA ARG A 72 -21.49 8.03 5.48
C ARG A 72 -21.84 8.64 4.10
N GLY A 73 -22.13 7.81 3.11
CA GLY A 73 -22.59 8.24 1.78
C GLY A 73 -24.01 8.83 1.78
N GLY A 74 -24.88 8.32 2.66
CA GLY A 74 -26.24 8.83 2.83
C GLY A 74 -26.31 10.26 3.37
N ASP A 75 -25.40 10.60 4.30
CA ASP A 75 -25.35 11.92 4.94
C ASP A 75 -24.96 13.04 3.96
N ARG A 76 -24.05 12.75 3.01
CA ARG A 76 -23.65 13.69 1.95
C ARG A 76 -24.74 13.97 0.92
N THR A 77 -25.70 13.06 0.77
CA THR A 77 -26.83 13.22 -0.15
C THR A 77 -27.99 13.97 0.52
N ALA A 78 -28.17 13.78 1.84
CA ALA A 78 -29.13 14.51 2.65
C ALA A 78 -28.77 16.00 2.81
N ALA A 79 -27.49 16.34 2.91
CA ALA A 79 -27.02 17.73 3.02
C ALA A 79 -27.25 18.59 1.74
N ARG A 80 -27.78 18.02 0.65
CA ARG A 80 -28.05 18.72 -0.62
C ARG A 80 -29.54 19.00 -0.90
N ARG A 81 -30.42 18.81 0.09
CA ARG A 81 -31.80 19.32 0.10
C ARG A 81 -31.93 20.12 1.40
N GLU A 82 -32.39 21.35 1.42
CA GLU A 82 -33.40 22.03 0.61
C GLU A 82 -33.12 23.53 0.85
N VAL A 83 -32.77 24.30 -0.17
CA VAL A 83 -32.87 25.77 -0.03
C VAL A 83 -34.36 26.03 -0.04
N ASP A 84 -34.91 26.32 1.13
CA ASP A 84 -36.32 26.64 1.26
C ASP A 84 -36.58 27.89 0.39
N PRO A 85 -37.55 27.88 -0.54
CA PRO A 85 -37.90 29.06 -1.33
C PRO A 85 -38.22 30.29 -0.47
N SER A 86 -38.53 30.10 0.83
CA SER A 86 -38.71 31.17 1.81
C SER A 86 -37.41 31.81 2.33
N ASP A 87 -36.24 31.20 2.10
CA ASP A 87 -34.91 31.75 2.43
C ASP A 87 -34.40 32.75 1.36
N LEU A 88 -35.10 32.86 0.22
CA LEU A 88 -34.81 33.85 -0.81
C LEU A 88 -35.47 35.18 -0.43
N ALA A 89 -34.68 36.08 0.16
CA ALA A 89 -35.11 37.45 0.39
C ALA A 89 -35.40 38.18 -0.95
N PRO A 90 -36.45 39.02 -1.04
CA PRO A 90 -36.72 39.80 -2.23
C PRO A 90 -35.59 40.81 -2.44
N VAL A 91 -34.97 40.77 -3.61
CA VAL A 91 -34.00 41.79 -4.03
C VAL A 91 -34.80 43.04 -4.39
N GLY A 92 -34.81 44.01 -3.47
CA GLY A 92 -35.30 45.37 -3.69
C GLY A 92 -34.24 46.28 -4.28
#